data_AF-A0A9E4W1G5-F1
#
_entry.id   AF-A0A9E4W1G5-F1
#
_cell.length_a   1.000
_cell.length_b   1.000
_cell.length_c   1.000
_cell.angle_alpha   90.00
_cell.angle_beta   90.00
_cell.angle_gamma   90.00
#
_symmetry.space_group_name_H-M   'P 1'
#
loop_
_entity.id
_entity.type
_entity.pdbx_description
1 polymer ?
#
loop_
_entity_poly.entity_id
_entity_poly.type
_entity_poly.pdbx_seq_one_letter_code
_entity_poly.pdbx_strand_id
1 'polypeptide(L)'
;MMGKRGWLRPVVRAITTDRITNVDDPRLFLARCSVTRRDGRYYASLTGSQGSGILTSMAKANGLTLIPAEVDAVEEGEEIDVLMLDWSLGDEWGSWTDDSEGDTPLPGTTVIGPADRSV
;
A
#
# COMPACT_ATOMS: atom_id res chain seq x y z
N MET A 1 12.56 -14.65 15.02
CA MET A 1 13.15 -13.30 15.15
C MET A 1 14.65 -13.39 14.85
N MET A 2 15.19 -12.56 13.95
CA MET A 2 16.54 -12.73 13.36
C MET A 2 17.40 -11.44 13.39
N GLY A 3 17.29 -10.62 14.44
CA GLY A 3 18.23 -9.52 14.68
C GLY A 3 18.25 -8.35 13.68
N LYS A 4 17.43 -8.33 12.61
CA LYS A 4 17.23 -7.16 11.73
C LYS A 4 16.86 -5.94 12.61
N ARG A 5 17.20 -4.75 12.14
CA ARG A 5 16.75 -3.46 12.70
C ARG A 5 16.04 -2.72 11.57
N GLY A 6 15.02 -1.93 11.88
CA GLY A 6 14.19 -1.30 10.83
C GLY A 6 13.24 -2.30 10.15
N TRP A 7 12.33 -2.92 10.92
CA TRP A 7 11.35 -3.90 10.42
C TRP A 7 10.04 -3.27 9.92
N LEU A 8 9.95 -1.94 9.99
CA LEU A 8 8.75 -1.23 9.56
C LEU A 8 8.68 -1.30 8.05
N ARG A 9 7.57 -1.83 7.54
CA ARG A 9 7.32 -1.80 6.11
C ARG A 9 6.97 -0.39 5.67
N PRO A 10 7.41 0.02 4.47
CA PRO A 10 7.15 1.36 3.96
C PRO A 10 5.66 1.60 3.73
N VAL A 11 5.24 2.84 4.02
CA VAL A 11 3.93 3.38 3.67
C VAL A 11 4.14 4.44 2.59
N VAL A 12 3.29 4.47 1.58
CA VAL A 12 3.32 5.50 0.52
C VAL A 12 1.98 6.21 0.46
N ARG A 13 1.98 7.47 0.02
CA ARG A 13 0.75 8.16 -0.36
C ARG A 13 0.48 7.92 -1.84
N ALA A 14 -0.69 7.36 -2.14
CA ALA A 14 -1.10 6.99 -3.49
C ALA A 14 -2.48 7.57 -3.82
N ILE A 15 -2.69 7.93 -5.09
CA ILE A 15 -3.98 8.36 -5.61
C ILE A 15 -4.79 7.10 -5.93
N THR A 16 -5.96 6.93 -5.31
CA THR A 16 -6.83 5.81 -5.66
C THR A 16 -7.45 5.99 -7.04
N THR A 17 -7.45 4.95 -7.86
CA THR A 17 -8.13 4.93 -9.16
C THR A 17 -9.49 4.23 -9.08
N ASP A 18 -9.87 3.76 -7.90
CA ASP A 18 -11.15 3.12 -7.64
C ASP A 18 -11.85 3.84 -6.49
N ARG A 19 -13.18 3.85 -6.52
CA ARG A 19 -13.98 4.20 -5.34
C ARG A 19 -13.89 3.06 -4.34
N ILE A 20 -13.58 3.39 -3.09
CA ILE A 20 -13.45 2.41 -1.99
C ILE A 20 -14.53 2.70 -0.96
N THR A 21 -15.32 1.70 -0.60
CA THR A 21 -16.39 1.83 0.40
C THR A 21 -16.17 0.86 1.54
N ASN A 22 -16.27 1.35 2.77
CA ASN A 22 -16.10 0.59 4.00
C ASN A 22 -17.18 0.97 5.03
N VAL A 23 -18.43 1.05 4.57
CA VAL A 23 -19.58 1.45 5.40
C VAL A 23 -19.82 0.43 6.52
N ASP A 24 -20.08 0.92 7.72
CA ASP A 24 -20.43 0.13 8.91
C ASP A 24 -19.35 -0.86 9.40
N ASP A 25 -18.09 -0.74 8.96
CA ASP A 25 -16.98 -1.54 9.46
C ASP A 25 -16.08 -0.71 10.39
N PRO A 26 -16.10 -0.95 11.72
CA PRO A 26 -15.34 -0.17 12.70
C PRO A 26 -13.83 -0.49 12.71
N ARG A 27 -13.32 -1.18 11.69
CA ARG A 27 -11.92 -1.60 11.58
C ARG A 27 -11.20 -0.78 10.52
N LEU A 28 -9.89 -0.65 10.72
CA LEU A 28 -8.99 -0.20 9.66
C LEU A 28 -9.13 -1.10 8.44
N PHE A 29 -9.47 -0.53 7.30
CA PHE A 29 -9.73 -1.31 6.10
C PHE A 29 -8.44 -1.54 5.30
N LEU A 30 -7.97 -2.78 5.36
CA LEU A 30 -6.78 -3.29 4.67
C LEU A 30 -7.15 -3.93 3.33
N ALA A 31 -7.66 -3.14 2.39
CA ALA A 31 -7.98 -3.61 1.06
C ALA A 31 -6.71 -3.90 0.25
N ARG A 32 -6.73 -5.00 -0.49
CA ARG A 32 -5.65 -5.40 -1.40
C ARG A 32 -5.68 -4.55 -2.65
N CYS A 33 -4.55 -3.90 -2.92
CA CYS A 33 -4.38 -3.05 -4.09
C CYS A 33 -3.08 -3.37 -4.84
N SER A 34 -3.09 -3.03 -6.13
CA SER A 34 -1.91 -2.89 -6.95
C SER A 34 -1.53 -1.42 -7.01
N VAL A 35 -0.28 -1.13 -6.70
CA VAL A 35 0.32 0.19 -6.66
C VAL A 35 1.28 0.29 -7.83
N THR A 36 1.08 1.31 -8.66
CA THR A 36 1.95 1.62 -9.80
C THR A 36 2.49 3.04 -9.65
N ARG A 37 3.70 3.28 -10.15
CA ARG A 37 4.28 4.63 -10.19
C ARG A 37 4.19 5.19 -11.59
N ARG A 38 3.65 6.39 -11.74
CA ARG A 38 3.59 7.13 -13.02
C ARG A 38 3.93 8.59 -12.77
N ASP A 39 4.84 9.15 -13.56
CA ASP A 39 5.25 10.56 -13.45
C ASP A 39 5.64 11.00 -12.03
N GLY A 40 6.29 10.10 -11.28
CA GLY A 40 6.72 10.35 -9.90
C GLY A 40 5.63 10.23 -8.83
N ARG A 41 4.38 9.92 -9.20
CA ARG A 41 3.25 9.72 -8.28
C ARG A 41 2.86 8.24 -8.19
N TYR A 42 2.35 7.84 -7.03
CA TYR A 42 1.79 6.50 -6.83
C TYR A 42 0.30 6.49 -7.11
N TYR A 43 -0.17 5.43 -7.75
CA TYR A 43 -1.57 5.17 -8.04
C TYR A 43 -1.93 3.79 -7.50
N ALA A 44 -3.02 3.69 -6.76
CA ALA A 44 -3.51 2.45 -6.17
C ALA A 44 -4.83 2.03 -6.80
N SER A 45 -4.93 0.78 -7.23
CA SER A 45 -6.16 0.18 -7.73
C SER A 45 -6.48 -1.11 -6.99
N LEU A 46 -7.74 -1.36 -6.66
CA LEU A 46 -8.16 -2.57 -5.96
C LEU A 46 -7.97 -3.82 -6.84
N THR A 47 -7.55 -4.93 -6.23
CA THR A 47 -7.33 -6.19 -6.97
C THR A 47 -8.62 -6.98 -7.25
N GLY A 48 -9.78 -6.31 -7.18
CA GLY A 48 -11.12 -6.88 -7.26
C GLY A 48 -11.70 -7.21 -5.88
N SER A 49 -12.39 -8.35 -5.78
CA SER A 49 -13.13 -8.73 -4.57
C SER A 49 -12.25 -8.89 -3.32
N GLN A 50 -12.69 -8.27 -2.23
CA GLN A 50 -11.93 -8.18 -0.97
C GLN A 50 -12.33 -9.22 0.11
N GLY A 51 -12.90 -10.36 -0.30
CA GLY A 51 -13.13 -11.48 0.63
C GLY A 51 -11.81 -12.06 1.15
N SER A 52 -11.73 -12.41 2.44
CA SER A 52 -10.51 -12.99 3.04
C SER A 52 -10.13 -14.35 2.46
N GLY A 53 -11.11 -15.13 1.97
CA GLY A 53 -10.89 -16.41 1.28
C GLY A 53 -10.39 -16.31 -0.17
N ILE A 54 -10.30 -15.11 -0.73
CA ILE A 54 -9.95 -14.89 -2.14
C ILE A 54 -8.43 -14.70 -2.25
N LEU A 55 -7.66 -15.78 -2.29
CA LEU A 55 -6.19 -15.71 -2.33
C LEU A 55 -5.64 -15.08 -3.62
N THR A 56 -6.37 -15.15 -4.72
CA THR A 56 -5.98 -14.54 -6.01
C THR A 56 -5.82 -13.03 -5.91
N SER A 57 -6.56 -12.37 -5.01
CA SER A 57 -6.43 -10.93 -4.77
C SER A 57 -5.12 -10.56 -4.07
N MET A 58 -4.55 -11.46 -3.25
CA MET A 58 -3.22 -11.29 -2.63
C MET A 58 -2.12 -11.47 -3.66
N ALA A 59 -2.23 -12.46 -4.56
CA ALA A 59 -1.25 -12.72 -5.61
C ALA A 59 -1.12 -11.54 -6.60
N LYS A 60 -2.18 -10.73 -6.74
CA LYS A 60 -2.21 -9.53 -7.57
C LYS A 60 -1.84 -8.26 -6.81
N ALA A 61 -1.78 -8.32 -5.48
CA ALA A 61 -1.59 -7.15 -4.65
C ALA A 61 -0.13 -6.98 -4.30
N ASN A 62 0.31 -5.73 -4.35
CA ASN A 62 1.63 -5.30 -3.90
C ASN A 62 1.51 -4.24 -2.78
N GLY A 63 0.28 -3.91 -2.37
CA GLY A 63 -0.02 -2.97 -1.30
C GLY A 63 -1.32 -3.31 -0.55
N LEU A 64 -1.44 -2.76 0.66
CA LEU A 64 -2.67 -2.75 1.46
C LEU A 64 -3.05 -1.31 1.78
N THR A 65 -4.30 -0.93 1.52
CA THR A 65 -4.81 0.38 1.91
C THR A 65 -4.80 0.53 3.43
N LEU A 66 -4.66 1.75 3.93
CA LEU A 66 -4.76 2.09 5.36
C LEU A 66 -5.92 3.07 5.55
N ILE A 67 -7.15 2.64 5.26
CA ILE A 67 -8.33 3.52 5.37
C ILE A 67 -8.87 3.46 6.82
N PRO A 68 -8.90 4.59 7.55
CA PRO A 68 -9.40 4.64 8.91
C PRO A 68 -10.86 4.18 9.02
N ALA A 69 -11.25 3.69 10.19
CA ALA A 69 -12.60 3.18 10.45
C ALA A 69 -13.68 4.28 10.36
N GLU A 70 -13.28 5.54 10.52
CA GLU A 70 -14.15 6.72 10.47
C GLU A 70 -14.47 7.16 9.03
N VAL A 71 -13.84 6.55 8.03
CA VAL A 71 -14.01 6.88 6.61
C VAL A 71 -14.90 5.84 5.93
N ASP A 72 -16.15 6.21 5.71
CA ASP A 72 -17.15 5.35 5.06
C ASP A 72 -16.85 5.10 3.58
N ALA A 73 -16.27 6.09 2.90
CA ALA A 73 -15.90 6.01 1.50
C ALA A 73 -14.72 6.92 1.16
N VAL A 74 -13.92 6.47 0.20
CA VAL A 74 -12.89 7.24 -0.49
C VAL A 74 -13.29 7.27 -1.97
N GLU A 75 -13.32 8.46 -2.54
CA GLU A 75 -13.68 8.66 -3.94
C GLU A 75 -12.47 8.49 -4.87
N GLU A 76 -12.74 8.16 -6.14
CA GLU A 76 -11.70 8.08 -7.17
C GLU A 76 -10.93 9.42 -7.28
N GLY A 77 -9.61 9.34 -7.30
CA GLY A 77 -8.72 10.50 -7.38
C GLY A 77 -8.26 11.06 -6.03
N GLU A 78 -8.78 10.55 -4.91
CA GLU A 78 -8.34 10.96 -3.58
C GLU A 78 -7.01 10.27 -3.18
N GLU A 79 -6.26 10.93 -2.28
CA GLU A 79 -5.01 10.38 -1.74
C GLU A 79 -5.29 9.49 -0.54
N ILE A 80 -4.68 8.30 -0.54
CA ILE A 80 -4.73 7.33 0.55
C ILE A 80 -3.33 6.88 0.95
N ASP A 81 -3.19 6.44 2.20
CA ASP A 81 -2.00 5.75 2.67
C ASP A 81 -2.06 4.27 2.29
N VAL A 82 -0.94 3.75 1.78
CA VAL A 82 -0.81 2.35 1.36
C VAL A 82 0.45 1.74 1.97
N LEU A 83 0.26 0.65 2.71
CA LEU A 83 1.34 -0.18 3.22
C LEU A 83 1.85 -1.09 2.10
N MET A 84 3.10 -0.90 1.67
CA MET A 84 3.67 -1.70 0.59
C MET A 84 4.02 -3.12 1.07
N LEU A 85 3.71 -4.10 0.22
CA LEU A 85 3.99 -5.53 0.41
C LEU A 85 5.19 -5.97 -0.43
N ASP A 86 5.24 -5.51 -1.67
CA ASP A 86 6.23 -5.87 -2.68
C ASP A 86 6.38 -4.70 -3.66
N TRP A 87 7.60 -4.41 -4.09
CA TRP A 87 7.89 -3.35 -5.05
C TRP A 87 7.99 -3.88 -6.48
N SER A 88 8.24 -5.19 -6.65
CA SER A 88 8.53 -5.85 -7.91
C SER A 88 7.38 -5.79 -8.93
N LEU A 89 6.15 -5.61 -8.45
CA LEU A 89 4.93 -5.53 -9.26
C LEU A 89 4.64 -4.11 -9.79
N GLY A 90 5.28 -3.08 -9.23
CA GLY A 90 4.95 -1.67 -9.50
C GLY A 90 5.91 -0.94 -10.43
N ASP A 91 7.09 -1.50 -10.70
CA ASP A 91 8.11 -0.91 -11.57
C ASP A 91 8.01 -1.47 -13.00
N GLU A 92 8.02 -0.56 -13.97
CA GLU A 92 7.99 -0.84 -15.40
C GLU A 92 9.27 -1.57 -15.90
N TRP A 93 10.29 -1.60 -15.04
CA TRP A 93 11.54 -2.31 -15.23
C TRP A 93 11.88 -3.03 -13.93
N GLY A 94 11.55 -4.32 -13.86
CA GLY A 94 11.98 -5.21 -12.79
C GLY A 94 13.49 -5.16 -12.65
N SER A 95 13.96 -4.38 -11.68
CA SER A 95 15.37 -4.27 -11.35
C SER A 95 15.63 -5.23 -10.20
N TRP A 96 16.26 -6.36 -10.51
CA TRP A 96 17.12 -7.09 -9.57
C TRP A 96 18.12 -6.09 -8.99
N THR A 97 17.74 -5.40 -7.92
CA THR A 97 18.67 -4.63 -7.11
C THR A 97 19.27 -5.62 -6.13
N ASP A 98 20.55 -5.86 -6.35
CA ASP A 98 21.58 -6.37 -5.44
C ASP A 98 21.08 -7.01 -4.13
N ASP A 99 21.54 -8.24 -3.85
CA ASP A 99 21.23 -9.13 -2.72
C ASP A 99 21.48 -8.56 -1.30
N SER A 100 21.39 -7.24 -1.12
CA SER A 100 21.66 -6.53 0.13
C SER A 100 20.48 -5.69 0.66
N GLU A 101 19.48 -5.25 -0.14
CA GLU A 101 18.56 -4.18 0.32
C GLU A 101 17.16 -4.14 -0.33
N GLY A 102 16.51 -5.30 -0.54
CA GLY A 102 15.18 -5.44 -1.16
C GLY A 102 13.96 -4.86 -0.41
N ASP A 103 14.16 -3.93 0.51
CA ASP A 103 13.10 -3.27 1.30
C ASP A 103 13.31 -1.74 1.34
N THR A 104 14.29 -1.22 0.58
CA THR A 104 14.60 0.21 0.58
C THR A 104 13.53 0.95 -0.21
N PRO A 105 12.79 1.86 0.45
CA PRO A 105 11.78 2.65 -0.22
C PRO A 105 12.40 3.48 -1.34
N LEU A 106 11.79 3.49 -2.52
CA LEU A 106 12.28 4.29 -3.66
C LEU A 106 12.30 5.80 -3.30
N PRO A 107 13.17 6.61 -3.93
CA PRO A 107 13.25 8.04 -3.69
C PRO A 107 11.88 8.72 -3.88
N GLY A 108 11.44 9.45 -2.84
CA GLY A 108 10.11 10.04 -2.71
C GLY A 108 9.16 9.29 -1.77
N THR A 109 9.57 8.15 -1.23
CA THR A 109 8.78 7.42 -0.21
C THR A 109 9.02 7.99 1.19
N THR A 110 7.95 8.35 1.88
CA THR A 110 8.02 8.67 3.31
C THR A 110 7.78 7.40 4.11
N VAL A 111 8.80 6.87 4.79
CA VAL A 111 8.55 5.84 5.81
C VAL A 111 7.86 6.52 6.99
N ILE A 112 6.52 6.47 7.01
CA ILE A 112 5.75 6.94 8.17
C ILE A 112 5.98 5.93 9.30
N GLY A 113 6.95 6.24 10.15
CA GLY A 113 7.19 5.49 11.38
C GLY A 113 6.09 5.76 12.41
N PRO A 114 5.94 4.91 13.44
CA PRO A 114 4.90 5.07 14.47
C PRO A 114 4.97 6.40 15.25
N ALA A 115 6.06 7.18 15.10
CA ALA A 115 6.25 8.48 15.75
C ALA A 115 5.67 9.67 14.98
N ASP A 116 5.17 9.49 13.76
CA ASP A 116 4.56 10.56 12.94
C ASP A 116 3.03 10.66 13.15
N ARG A 117 2.52 10.04 14.21
CA ARG A 117 1.14 10.17 14.67
C ARG A 117 1.06 11.12 15.86
N SER A 118 1.39 12.39 15.65
CA SER A 118 1.04 13.46 16.59
C SER A 118 -0.25 14.13 16.12
N VAL A 119 -1.36 13.70 16.72
CA VAL A 119 -2.53 14.54 17.00
C VAL A 119 -2.78 14.50 18.51
#